data_AF-A0A645EL87-F1
#
_entry.id   AF-A0A645EL87-F1
#
_cell.length_a   1.000
_cell.length_b   1.000
_cell.length_c   1.000
_cell.angle_alpha   90.00
_cell.angle_beta   90.00
_cell.angle_gamma   90.00
#
_symmetry.space_group_name_H-M   'P 1'
#
loop_
_entity.id
_entity.type
_entity.pdbx_description
1 polymer ?
#
loop_
_entity_poly.entity_id
_entity_poly.type
_entity_poly.pdbx_seq_one_letter_code
_entity_poly.pdbx_strand_id
1 'polypeptide(L)'
;MRGVPLIDTAGVEAIEKLHHQISAQGGELMFAGTHDNAYRMLERAGLVEKIGRHNFFWSSDQAIVESEQRACPVCQPALPVNDL
;
A
#
# COMPACT_ATOMS: atom_id res chain seq x y z
N MET A 1 4.83 5.81 -5.32
CA MET A 1 3.88 6.64 -6.10
C MET A 1 4.16 8.15 -5.98
N ARG A 2 5.35 8.58 -5.53
CA ARG A 2 5.64 10.00 -5.29
C ARG A 2 5.72 10.84 -6.57
N GLY A 3 6.09 10.21 -7.68
CA GLY A 3 6.10 10.80 -9.03
C GLY A 3 4.75 10.74 -9.77
N VAL A 4 3.67 10.31 -9.12
CA VAL A 4 2.32 10.20 -9.71
C VAL A 4 1.39 11.12 -8.91
N PRO A 5 1.35 12.43 -9.23
CA PRO A 5 0.59 13.39 -8.45
C PRO A 5 -0.93 13.27 -8.66
N LEU A 6 -1.37 12.78 -9.81
CA LEU A 6 -2.78 12.64 -10.19
C LEU A 6 -3.02 11.27 -10.82
N ILE A 7 -4.23 10.75 -10.63
CA ILE A 7 -4.72 9.50 -11.22
C ILE A 7 -6.12 9.81 -11.78
N ASP A 8 -6.42 9.35 -12.98
CA ASP A 8 -7.74 9.45 -13.60
C ASP A 8 -8.52 8.12 -13.45
N THR A 9 -9.72 8.03 -14.02
CA THR A 9 -10.55 6.83 -13.92
C THR A 9 -9.86 5.60 -14.51
N ALA A 10 -9.19 5.73 -15.65
CA ALA A 10 -8.47 4.61 -16.28
C ALA A 10 -7.31 4.11 -15.42
N GLY A 11 -6.57 5.02 -14.76
CA GLY A 11 -5.54 4.65 -13.80
C GLY A 11 -6.08 3.94 -12.57
N VAL A 12 -7.24 4.35 -12.04
CA VAL A 12 -7.92 3.64 -10.94
C VAL A 12 -8.30 2.22 -11.37
N GLU A 13 -8.91 2.04 -12.54
CA GLU A 13 -9.29 0.73 -13.07
C GLU A 13 -8.07 -0.18 -13.27
N ALA A 14 -6.95 0.38 -13.77
CA ALA A 14 -5.70 -0.35 -13.92
C ALA A 14 -5.15 -0.84 -12.58
N ILE A 15 -5.21 0.00 -11.54
CA ILE A 15 -4.78 -0.37 -10.18
C ILE A 15 -5.71 -1.43 -9.59
N GLU A 16 -7.03 -1.30 -9.78
CA GLU A 16 -8.00 -2.29 -9.29
C GLU A 16 -7.76 -3.65 -9.94
N LYS A 17 -7.51 -3.69 -11.25
CA LYS A 17 -7.15 -4.91 -11.96
C LYS A 17 -5.85 -5.51 -11.42
N LEU A 18 -4.83 -4.69 -11.18
CA LEU A 18 -3.55 -5.14 -10.61
C LEU A 18 -3.75 -5.73 -9.20
N HIS A 19 -4.52 -5.05 -8.35
CA HIS A 19 -4.87 -5.55 -7.02
C HIS A 19 -5.52 -6.94 -7.11
N HIS A 20 -6.54 -7.10 -7.97
CA HIS A 20 -7.18 -8.39 -8.17
C HIS A 20 -6.21 -9.49 -8.65
N GLN A 21 -5.31 -9.16 -9.58
CA GLN A 21 -4.34 -10.13 -10.10
C GLN A 21 -3.33 -10.59 -9.04
N ILE A 22 -2.84 -9.66 -8.22
CA ILE A 22 -1.91 -9.96 -7.12
C ILE A 22 -2.61 -10.78 -6.04
N SER A 23 -3.79 -10.35 -5.59
CA SER A 23 -4.56 -11.03 -4.54
C SER A 23 -5.00 -12.44 -4.96
N ALA A 24 -5.34 -12.65 -6.23
CA ALA A 24 -5.67 -13.97 -6.76
C ALA A 24 -4.50 -14.97 -6.71
N GLN A 25 -3.26 -14.48 -6.59
CA GLN A 25 -2.05 -15.29 -6.47
C GLN A 25 -1.57 -15.39 -5.01
N GLY A 26 -2.36 -14.91 -4.04
CA GLY A 26 -2.00 -14.88 -2.62
C GLY A 26 -0.99 -13.78 -2.26
N GLY A 27 -0.75 -12.82 -3.16
CA GLY A 27 0.08 -11.66 -2.88
C GLY A 27 -0.72 -10.51 -2.28
N GLU A 28 0.00 -9.46 -1.88
CA GLU A 28 -0.58 -8.23 -1.34
C GLU A 28 -0.02 -7.01 -2.08
N LEU A 29 -0.89 -6.05 -2.41
CA LEU A 29 -0.50 -4.81 -3.07
C LEU A 29 -0.27 -3.71 -2.04
N MET A 30 0.96 -3.23 -1.93
CA MET A 30 1.36 -2.14 -1.05
C MET A 30 1.74 -0.88 -1.83
N PHE A 31 1.43 0.28 -1.28
CA PHE A 31 1.69 1.59 -1.83
C PHE A 31 2.70 2.34 -0.97
N ALA A 32 3.75 2.88 -1.59
CA ALA A 32 4.77 3.68 -0.91
C ALA A 32 4.79 5.12 -1.44
N GLY A 33 4.78 6.11 -0.56
CA GLY A 33 4.88 7.53 -0.88
C GLY A 33 3.82 7.98 -1.89
N THR A 34 2.57 7.60 -1.67
CA THR A 34 1.44 8.02 -2.52
C THR A 34 1.19 9.50 -2.34
N HIS A 35 1.21 10.24 -3.45
CA HIS A 35 0.87 11.65 -3.43
C HIS A 35 -0.58 11.85 -2.97
N ASP A 36 -0.85 12.84 -2.12
CA ASP A 36 -2.17 13.01 -1.48
C ASP A 36 -3.33 13.09 -2.48
N ASN A 37 -3.16 13.80 -3.60
CA ASN A 37 -4.21 13.89 -4.61
C ASN A 37 -4.51 12.53 -5.28
N ALA A 38 -3.47 11.73 -5.54
CA ALA A 38 -3.64 10.37 -6.04
C ALA A 38 -4.31 9.47 -4.99
N TYR A 39 -3.89 9.58 -3.72
CA TYR A 39 -4.53 8.85 -2.61
C TYR A 39 -6.02 9.19 -2.49
N ARG A 40 -6.38 10.48 -2.48
CA ARG A 40 -7.78 10.92 -2.40
C ARG A 40 -8.62 10.41 -3.58
N MET A 41 -8.04 10.32 -4.78
CA MET A 41 -8.75 9.73 -5.92
C MET A 41 -9.01 8.23 -5.70
N LEU A 42 -8.00 7.47 -5.26
CA LEU A 42 -8.15 6.05 -4.93
C LEU A 42 -9.15 5.83 -3.78
N GLU A 43 -9.16 6.72 -2.79
CA GLU A 43 -10.09 6.69 -1.66
C GLU A 43 -11.53 6.95 -2.13
N ARG A 44 -11.75 7.99 -2.95
CA ARG A 44 -13.07 8.28 -3.53
C ARG A 44 -13.60 7.15 -4.40
N ALA A 45 -12.71 6.42 -5.07
CA ALA A 45 -13.06 5.22 -5.83
C ALA A 45 -13.31 3.98 -4.95
N GLY A 46 -13.15 4.09 -3.63
CA GLY A 46 -13.29 2.98 -2.69
C GLY A 46 -12.12 1.99 -2.71
N LEU A 47 -11.06 2.28 -3.46
CA LEU A 47 -9.96 1.34 -3.68
C LEU A 47 -9.00 1.29 -2.49
N VAL A 48 -8.87 2.38 -1.74
CA VAL A 48 -8.11 2.41 -0.48
C VAL A 48 -8.64 1.39 0.53
N GLU A 49 -9.97 1.28 0.68
CA GLU A 49 -10.56 0.31 1.60
C GLU A 49 -10.46 -1.13 1.06
N LYS A 50 -10.61 -1.32 -0.26
CA LYS A 50 -10.43 -2.63 -0.90
C LYS A 50 -9.01 -3.16 -0.76
N ILE A 51 -8.00 -2.30 -0.88
CA ILE A 51 -6.58 -2.64 -0.71
C ILE A 51 -6.21 -2.75 0.78
N GLY A 52 -6.90 -1.99 1.64
CA GLY A 52 -6.59 -1.86 3.06
C GLY A 52 -5.72 -0.63 3.33
N ARG A 53 -6.18 0.25 4.24
CA ARG A 53 -5.45 1.49 4.60
C ARG A 53 -4.04 1.23 5.14
N HIS A 54 -3.84 0.11 5.82
CA HIS A 54 -2.55 -0.31 6.37
C HIS A 54 -1.52 -0.70 5.29
N ASN A 55 -1.92 -0.74 4.02
CA ASN A 55 -1.03 -0.99 2.87
C ASN A 55 -0.55 0.29 2.20
N PHE A 56 -0.76 1.46 2.82
CA PHE A 56 -0.26 2.74 2.33
C PHE A 56 0.78 3.31 3.30
N PHE A 57 2.02 3.40 2.83
CA PHE A 57 3.18 3.80 3.62
C PHE A 57 3.73 5.13 3.14
N TRP A 58 4.35 5.88 4.05
CA TRP A 58 5.00 7.14 3.70
C TRP A 58 6.17 6.94 2.73
N SER A 59 6.90 5.84 2.87
CA SER A 59 8.15 5.57 2.16
C SER A 59 8.27 4.10 1.75
N SER A 60 9.20 3.83 0.83
CA SER A 60 9.45 2.48 0.34
C SER A 60 10.12 1.59 1.39
N ASP A 61 10.98 2.16 2.23
CA ASP A 61 11.62 1.45 3.35
C ASP A 61 10.58 0.88 4.33
N GLN A 62 9.60 1.68 4.76
CA GLN A 62 8.51 1.21 5.62
C GLN A 62 7.70 0.08 4.98
N ALA A 63 7.36 0.21 3.70
CA ALA A 63 6.62 -0.83 2.97
C ALA A 63 7.43 -2.13 2.84
N ILE A 64 8.74 -2.04 2.61
CA ILE A 64 9.63 -3.21 2.51
C ILE A 64 9.73 -3.91 3.86
N VAL A 65 10.00 -3.17 4.94
CA VAL A 65 10.11 -3.75 6.29
C VAL A 65 8.80 -4.43 6.69
N GLU A 66 7.66 -3.79 6.44
CA GLU A 66 6.35 -4.38 6.71
C GLU A 66 6.13 -5.65 5.87
N SER A 67 6.49 -5.64 4.59
CA SER A 67 6.38 -6.80 3.71
C SER A 67 7.24 -7.98 4.21
N GLU A 68 8.47 -7.71 4.64
CA GLU A 68 9.37 -8.71 5.21
C GLU A 68 8.83 -9.29 6.53
N GLN A 69 8.27 -8.44 7.39
CA GLN A 69 7.64 -8.88 8.64
C GLN A 69 6.46 -9.82 8.38
N ARG A 70 5.62 -9.52 7.38
CA ARG A 70 4.47 -10.36 7.01
C ARG A 70 4.89 -11.66 6.32
N ALA A 71 5.97 -11.63 5.55
CA ALA A 71 6.49 -12.80 4.84
C ALA A 71 7.29 -13.75 5.74
N CYS A 72 7.88 -13.25 6.83
CA CYS A 72 8.77 -14.04 7.67
C CYS A 72 8.02 -14.76 8.81
N PRO A 73 8.04 -16.10 8.87
CA PRO A 73 7.35 -16.86 9.93
C PRO A 73 8.03 -16.80 11.31
N VAL A 74 9.20 -16.18 11.44
CA VAL A 74 10.02 -16.17 12.68
C VAL A 74 10.37 -14.75 13.13
N CYS A 75 10.20 -13.75 12.26
CA CYS A 75 10.67 -12.39 12.48
C CYS A 75 9.58 -11.57 13.18
N GLN A 76 9.33 -11.81 14.47
CA GLN A 76 8.71 -10.78 15.30
C GLN A 76 9.80 -9.79 15.72
N PRO A 77 9.73 -8.50 15.34
CA PRO A 77 10.57 -7.53 16.01
C PRO A 77 10.15 -7.47 17.47
N ALA A 78 11.12 -7.58 18.39
CA ALA A 78 10.93 -7.12 19.75
C ALA A 78 10.69 -5.60 19.68
N LEU A 79 9.44 -5.15 19.68
CA LEU A 79 9.14 -3.76 20.04
C LEU A 79 9.47 -3.60 21.52
N PRO A 80 10.44 -2.75 21.86
CA PRO A 80 10.10 -1.49 22.55
C PRO A 80 11.08 -0.35 22.13
N VAL A 81 10.89 0.94 22.38
CA VAL A 81 10.17 1.69 23.42
C VAL A 81 9.97 3.10 22.84
N ASN A 82 8.77 3.67 22.98
CA ASN A 82 8.52 5.07 23.32
C ASN A 82 9.59 6.12 22.92
N ASP A 83 9.41 6.81 21.79
CA ASP A 83 10.03 8.11 21.57
C ASP A 83 8.99 9.20 21.87
N LEU A 84 9.24 9.87 23.00
CA LEU A 84 8.53 11.03 23.55
C LEU A 84 8.40 12.19 22.55
#